data_AF-A0A1B6NX30-F1
#
_entry.id   AF-A0A1B6NX30-F1
#
_cell.length_a   1.000
_cell.length_b   1.000
_cell.length_c   1.000
_cell.angle_alpha   90.00
_cell.angle_beta   90.00
_cell.angle_gamma   90.00
#
_symmetry.space_group_name_H-M   'P 1'
#
loop_
_entity.id
_entity.type
_entity.pdbx_description
1 polymer ?
#
loop_
_entity_poly.entity_id
_entity_poly.type
_entity_poly.pdbx_seq_one_letter_code
_entity_poly.pdbx_strand_id
1 'polypeptide(L)' 'MHVNNELGVIQDIQAIGQLCRDKGILFHVDGAQSVGKIAIDFS' A
#
# COMPACT_ATOMS: atom_id res chain seq x y z
N MET A 1 2.09 5.50 0.79
CA MET A 1 3.23 4.64 1.16
C MET A 1 2.70 3.41 1.87
N HIS A 2 3.17 2.21 1.54
CA HIS A 2 2.78 0.98 2.23
C HIS A 2 3.36 0.94 3.65
N VAL A 3 4.65 1.26 3.79
CA VAL A 3 5.32 1.46 5.08
C VAL A 3 5.78 2.92 5.15
N ASN A 4 5.37 3.66 6.18
CA ASN A 4 5.80 5.04 6.39
C ASN A 4 7.26 5.06 6.91
N ASN A 5 8.09 5.93 6.34
CA ASN A 5 9.52 6.01 6.62
C ASN A 5 9.87 6.77 7.91
N GLU A 6 8.97 7.57 8.48
CA GLU A 6 9.18 8.28 9.75
C GLU A 6 8.64 7.51 10.96
N LEU A 7 7.44 6.95 10.85
CA LEU A 7 6.70 6.30 11.93
C LEU A 7 6.83 4.77 11.90
N GLY A 8 7.25 4.19 10.77
CA GLY A 8 7.35 2.74 10.59
C GLY A 8 6.00 2.01 10.52
N VAL A 9 4.89 2.74 10.48
CA VAL A 9 3.54 2.15 10.45
C VAL A 9 3.26 1.54 9.07
N ILE A 10 2.63 0.36 9.09
CA ILE A 10 2.13 -0.34 7.89
C ILE A 10 0.68 0.12 7.64
N GLN A 11 0.43 0.62 6.44
CA GLN A 11 -0.89 1.08 6.01
C GLN A 11 -1.69 -0.06 5.37
N ASP A 12 -3.00 -0.11 5.61
CA ASP A 12 -3.92 -1.04 4.94
C ASP A 12 -4.20 -0.60 3.50
N ILE A 13 -3.27 -0.93 2.60
CA ILE A 13 -3.36 -0.59 1.19
C ILE A 13 -4.44 -1.40 0.45
N GLN A 14 -4.89 -2.54 1.00
CA GLN A 14 -5.93 -3.37 0.38
C GLN A 14 -7.29 -2.69 0.53
N ALA A 15 -7.64 -2.25 1.73
CA ALA A 15 -8.88 -1.52 1.98
C ALA A 15 -8.95 -0.22 1.17
N ILE A 16 -7.84 0.54 1.12
CA ILE A 16 -7.76 1.78 0.34
C ILE A 16 -7.86 1.48 -1.17
N GLY A 17 -7.18 0.45 -1.65
CA GLY A 17 -7.23 0.03 -3.05
C GLY A 17 -8.63 -0.39 -3.50
N GLN A 18 -9.37 -1.11 -2.66
CA GLN A 18 -10.75 -1.48 -2.95
C GLN A 18 -11.65 -0.24 -3.05
N LEU A 19 -11.53 0.70 -2.10
CA LEU A 19 -12.28 1.96 -2.12
C LEU A 19 -12.01 2.78 -3.40
N CYS A 20 -10.76 2.81 -3.86
CA CYS A 20 -10.41 3.48 -5.12
C CYS A 20 -10.99 2.74 -6.33
N ARG A 21 -10.88 1.41 -6.37
CA ARG A 21 -11.39 0.56 -7.46
C ARG A 21 -12.90 0.70 -7.62
N ASP A 22 -13.65 0.74 -6.53
CA ASP A 22 -15.12 0.93 -6.54
C ASP A 22 -15.55 2.26 -7.17
N LYS A 23 -14.62 3.23 -7.23
CA LYS A 23 -14.83 4.56 -7.81
C LYS A 23 -14.16 4.73 -9.18
N GLY A 24 -13.56 3.68 -9.73
CA GLY A 24 -12.79 3.75 -10.97
C GLY A 24 -11.51 4.61 -10.87
N ILE A 25 -10.95 4.77 -9.66
CA ILE A 25 -9.78 5.60 -9.39
C ILE A 25 -8.53 4.73 -9.44
N LEU A 26 -7.50 5.19 -10.17
CA LEU A 26 -6.17 4.59 -10.14
C LEU A 26 -5.52 4.81 -8.77
N PHE A 27 -5.04 3.73 -8.17
CA PHE A 27 -4.40 3.76 -6.87
C PHE A 27 -2.92 3.38 -7.00
N HIS A 28 -2.05 4.32 -6.64
CA HIS A 28 -0.60 4.12 -6.61
C HIS A 28 -0.14 3.87 -5.17
N VAL A 29 0.68 2.83 -4.99
CA VAL A 29 1.31 2.50 -3.71
C VAL A 29 2.83 2.64 -3.85
N ASP A 30 3.41 3.55 -3.07
CA ASP A 30 4.86 3.60 -2.84
C ASP A 30 5.27 2.48 -1.87
N GLY A 31 6.08 1.55 -2.36
CA GLY A 31 6.60 0.40 -1.62
C GLY A 31 8.07 0.48 -1.23
N ALA A 32 8.73 1.65 -1.31
CA ALA A 32 10.17 1.79 -1.10
C ALA A 32 10.67 1.25 0.26
N GLN A 33 9.84 1.32 1.31
CA GLN A 33 10.15 0.80 2.64
C GLN A 33 9.55 -0.58 2.94
N SER A 34 8.82 -1.19 2.00
CA SER A 34 8.19 -2.49 2.20
C SER A 34 8.80 -3.60 1.36
N VAL A 35 9.07 -3.32 0.08
CA VAL A 35 9.52 -4.34 -0.89
C VAL A 35 10.84 -4.94 -0.41
N GLY A 36 10.89 -6.27 -0.33
CA GLY A 36 12.07 -7.02 0.14
C GLY A 36 12.31 -6.98 1.66
N LYS A 37 11.50 -6.26 2.43
CA LYS A 37 11.58 -6.20 3.90
C LYS A 37 10.46 -6.94 4.60
N ILE A 38 9.26 -6.87 4.03
CA ILE A 38 8.08 -7.60 4.49
C ILE A 38 7.48 -8.39 3.33
N ALA A 39 6.71 -9.43 3.66
CA ALA A 39 5.91 -10.13 2.66
C ALA A 39 4.85 -9.15 2.11
N ILE A 40 4.71 -9.14 0.78
CA ILE A 40 3.74 -8.29 0.07
C ILE A 40 2.96 -9.18 -0.88
N ASP A 41 1.64 -9.05 -0.85
CA ASP A 41 0.75 -9.63 -1.83
C ASP A 41 0.52 -8.64 -2.98
N PHE A 42 0.70 -9.13 -4.22
CA PHE A 42 0.53 -8.38 -5.46
C PHE A 42 -0.62 -8.91 -6.32
N SER A 43 -1.39 -9.89 -5.82
CA SER A 43 -2.51 -10.49 -6.54
C SER A 43 -3.75 -9.59 -6.66
#